data_AF-A0AAV1V1K4-F1
#
_entry.id   AF-A0AAV1V1K4-F1
#
_cell.length_a   1.000
_cell.length_b   1.000
_cell.length_c   1.000
_cell.angle_alpha   90.00
_cell.angle_beta   90.00
_cell.angle_gamma   90.00
#
_symmetry.space_group_name_H-M   'P 1'
#
loop_
_entity.id
_entity.type
_entity.pdbx_description
1 polymer ?
#
loop_
_entity_poly.entity_id
_entity_poly.type
_entity_poly.pdbx_seq_one_letter_code
_entity_poly.pdbx_strand_id
1 'polypeptide(L)'
;MRNFIKCTPSSTVTDPASRSQFPSAWHPVDAFSGGLELPSIATSVELLQVNLVRQSIRQSRQDYSTPFKWFVPAQAAIDSAFGGQGSGLDFLYIPLSPLAQSSRWHAITDYWKAAIATWSTKIFPKLQFTNPVVTKLTWPIWNNFFIRFMEDKRTLAVLHRKACNFLSHQGVTRILTFLSVFGSLPDEDTLRISLASSSIKPGRSMTSVVQKLASRLALSAHYQDFAMFPLPPERMVGALHVCTFDGVDIATPSNRIIKRLLLDQEPPPLPLLQLSVPEVVIGSSHWALERLLQRDVLPVYSDFVFWLQHNGLGFRYKYHWHTADVHCVHSCITPENPHHLLWDCYMAKRLWLLFLPPFSRIFQSTIGWPHVFFLLHLYIPVRRQDLFGSLPPVRLFNMVCIVILRTLKLNSNKAIFDPPALQFMGVFRQCLTMVRLHLQHFFMTMKHPQ
;
A
#
# COMPACT_ATOMS: atom_id res chain seq x y z
N MET A 1 -12.33 -0.65 40.59
CA MET A 1 -12.46 -1.15 39.19
C MET A 1 -13.92 -0.97 38.75
N ARG A 2 -14.24 0.16 38.09
CA ARG A 2 -15.44 0.44 37.26
C ARG A 2 -15.40 1.92 36.83
N ASN A 3 -15.87 2.19 35.62
CA ASN A 3 -16.01 3.50 34.94
C ASN A 3 -14.77 4.06 34.24
N PHE A 4 -14.32 3.39 33.17
CA PHE A 4 -13.55 4.04 32.11
C PHE A 4 -14.51 4.77 31.18
N ILE A 5 -14.72 6.05 31.45
CA ILE A 5 -15.32 6.96 30.47
C ILE A 5 -14.37 6.98 29.27
N LYS A 6 -14.87 6.56 28.10
CA LYS A 6 -14.26 6.84 26.81
C LYS A 6 -14.22 8.36 26.67
N CYS A 7 -13.13 9.00 27.09
CA CYS A 7 -12.83 10.36 26.67
C CYS A 7 -12.49 10.27 25.18
N THR A 8 -13.50 10.40 24.33
CA THR A 8 -13.30 10.78 22.93
C THR A 8 -12.68 12.17 22.98
N PRO A 9 -11.41 12.36 22.58
CA PRO A 9 -10.84 13.71 22.53
C PRO A 9 -11.70 14.58 21.61
N SER A 10 -11.88 15.87 21.96
CA SER A 10 -12.61 16.79 21.10
C SER A 10 -11.96 16.79 19.71
N SER A 11 -12.77 16.81 18.66
CA SER A 11 -12.37 16.79 17.24
C SER A 11 -11.53 18.00 16.80
N THR A 12 -11.09 18.84 17.73
CA THR A 12 -10.44 20.14 17.49
C THR A 12 -8.95 20.13 17.83
N VAL A 13 -8.40 19.07 18.42
CA VAL A 13 -6.95 18.96 18.69
C VAL A 13 -6.31 18.09 17.62
N THR A 14 -5.37 18.66 16.86
CA THR A 14 -4.64 17.99 15.77
C THR A 14 -3.71 16.86 16.25
N ASP A 15 -3.50 16.72 17.55
CA ASP A 15 -2.64 15.70 18.18
C ASP A 15 -3.12 15.37 19.62
N PRO A 16 -4.23 14.62 19.79
CA PRO A 16 -4.74 14.32 21.11
C PRO A 16 -3.88 13.27 21.80
N ALA A 17 -3.52 13.55 23.04
CA ALA A 17 -2.84 12.63 23.94
C ALA A 17 -3.76 11.46 24.32
N SER A 18 -3.88 10.45 23.47
CA SER A 18 -4.74 9.29 23.72
C SER A 18 -4.00 8.23 24.56
N ARG A 19 -4.74 7.58 25.46
CA ARG A 19 -4.20 6.58 26.39
C ARG A 19 -3.76 5.32 25.63
N SER A 20 -2.45 5.05 25.64
CA SER A 20 -1.84 3.72 25.48
C SER A 20 -2.25 2.90 24.25
N GLN A 21 -2.82 3.51 23.20
CA GLN A 21 -3.20 2.80 21.98
C GLN A 21 -2.41 3.37 20.83
N PHE A 22 -1.69 2.49 20.12
CA PHE A 22 -1.12 2.84 18.84
C PHE A 22 -2.26 3.30 17.92
N PRO A 23 -2.14 4.46 17.24
CA PRO A 23 -3.25 4.96 16.45
C PRO A 23 -3.57 3.99 15.31
N SER A 24 -4.83 3.56 15.22
CA SER A 24 -5.25 2.55 14.24
C SER A 24 -5.02 2.96 12.77
N ALA A 25 -4.90 4.26 12.51
CA ALA A 25 -4.54 4.81 11.20
C ALA A 25 -3.15 4.35 10.72
N TRP A 26 -2.23 4.00 11.64
CA TRP A 26 -0.91 3.48 11.30
C TRP A 26 -0.88 1.96 11.07
N HIS A 27 -1.95 1.23 11.41
CA HIS A 27 -2.03 -0.22 11.19
C HIS A 27 -1.85 -0.62 9.71
N PRO A 28 -2.63 -0.06 8.75
CA PRO A 28 -2.57 -0.48 7.35
C PRO A 28 -1.36 0.09 6.59
N VAL A 29 -0.67 1.08 7.16
CA VAL A 29 0.44 1.79 6.49
C VAL A 29 1.61 0.83 6.24
N ASP A 30 2.30 1.02 5.11
CA ASP A 30 3.49 0.23 4.75
C ASP A 30 4.61 0.44 5.77
N ALA A 31 5.38 -0.61 6.07
CA ALA A 31 6.39 -0.55 7.11
C ALA A 31 7.57 0.32 6.66
N PHE A 32 7.76 0.55 5.35
CA PHE A 32 8.74 1.50 4.80
C PHE A 32 8.29 2.95 4.94
N SER A 33 7.05 3.15 5.37
CA SER A 33 6.49 4.44 5.73
C SER A 33 6.20 4.57 7.23
N GLY A 34 6.70 3.64 8.07
CA GLY A 34 6.52 3.66 9.52
C GLY A 34 5.29 2.92 10.04
N GLY A 35 4.52 2.27 9.16
CA GLY A 35 3.34 1.50 9.56
C GLY A 35 3.63 0.07 10.01
N LEU A 36 2.56 -0.66 10.34
CA LEU A 36 2.63 -2.07 10.75
C LEU A 36 2.33 -3.08 9.62
N GLU A 37 1.94 -2.63 8.43
CA GLU A 37 1.49 -3.49 7.32
C GLU A 37 0.39 -4.49 7.72
N LEU A 38 -0.47 -4.10 8.67
CA LEU A 38 -1.61 -4.87 9.14
C LEU A 38 -2.86 -4.44 8.37
N PRO A 39 -3.18 -5.08 7.23
CA PRO A 39 -4.38 -4.76 6.48
C PRO A 39 -5.62 -5.06 7.31
N SER A 40 -6.69 -4.31 7.05
CA SER A 40 -8.02 -4.69 7.55
C SER A 40 -8.44 -6.06 6.99
N ILE A 41 -9.44 -6.69 7.62
CA ILE A 41 -10.05 -7.92 7.09
C ILE A 41 -10.60 -7.66 5.68
N ALA A 42 -11.25 -6.52 5.45
CA ALA A 42 -11.77 -6.14 4.14
C ALA A 42 -10.66 -6.05 3.09
N THR A 43 -9.56 -5.35 3.40
CA THR A 43 -8.39 -5.26 2.51
C THR A 43 -7.75 -6.63 2.26
N SER A 44 -7.76 -7.53 3.25
CA SER A 44 -7.24 -8.88 3.10
C SER A 44 -8.09 -9.73 2.16
N VAL A 45 -9.42 -9.60 2.23
CA VAL A 45 -10.36 -10.24 1.29
C VAL A 45 -10.15 -9.69 -0.13
N GLU A 46 -10.00 -8.38 -0.28
CA GLU A 46 -9.70 -7.75 -1.56
C GLU A 46 -8.36 -8.20 -2.13
N LEU A 47 -7.34 -8.35 -1.29
CA LEU A 47 -6.04 -8.89 -1.70
C LEU A 47 -6.18 -10.32 -2.23
N LEU A 48 -6.97 -11.18 -1.57
CA LEU A 48 -7.25 -12.53 -2.05
C LEU A 48 -7.95 -12.52 -3.41
N GLN A 49 -8.97 -11.67 -3.57
CA GLN A 49 -9.70 -11.47 -4.81
C GLN A 49 -8.78 -11.04 -5.96
N VAL A 50 -7.91 -10.04 -5.73
CA VAL A 50 -6.96 -9.57 -6.75
C VAL A 50 -5.91 -10.63 -7.06
N ASN A 51 -5.43 -11.36 -6.06
CA ASN A 51 -4.48 -12.45 -6.25
C ASN A 51 -5.05 -13.58 -7.11
N LEU A 52 -6.35 -13.87 -6.97
CA LEU A 52 -7.05 -14.84 -7.82
C LEU A 52 -7.03 -14.39 -9.28
N VAL A 53 -7.42 -13.14 -9.55
CA VAL A 53 -7.41 -12.57 -10.91
C VAL A 53 -6.00 -12.54 -11.49
N ARG A 54 -5.01 -12.10 -10.70
CA ARG A 54 -3.58 -12.16 -11.05
C ARG A 54 -3.15 -13.58 -11.41
N GLN A 55 -3.56 -14.58 -10.63
CA GLN A 55 -3.20 -15.96 -10.87
C GLN A 55 -3.79 -16.48 -12.18
N SER A 56 -5.04 -16.12 -12.51
CA SER A 56 -5.61 -16.40 -13.83
C SER A 56 -4.79 -15.78 -14.95
N ILE A 57 -4.38 -14.51 -14.82
CA ILE A 57 -3.54 -13.83 -15.81
C ILE A 57 -2.19 -14.55 -15.97
N ARG A 58 -1.51 -14.82 -14.85
CA ARG A 58 -0.20 -15.45 -14.84
C ARG A 58 -0.23 -16.83 -15.49
N GLN A 59 -1.21 -17.66 -15.14
CA GLN A 59 -1.33 -18.99 -15.71
C GLN A 59 -1.69 -18.94 -17.21
N SER A 60 -2.54 -18.00 -17.64
CA SER A 60 -2.83 -17.80 -19.07
C SER A 60 -1.65 -17.35 -19.89
N ARG A 61 -0.67 -16.72 -19.26
CA ARG A 61 0.59 -16.38 -19.92
C ARG A 61 1.59 -17.53 -19.96
N GLN A 62 1.40 -18.55 -19.12
CA GLN A 62 2.30 -19.71 -19.05
C GLN A 62 1.83 -20.85 -19.96
N ASP A 63 0.52 -21.07 -20.05
CA ASP A 63 -0.06 -22.10 -20.93
C ASP A 63 -1.30 -21.55 -21.66
N TYR A 64 -1.18 -21.44 -22.98
CA TYR A 64 -2.23 -20.94 -23.86
C TYR A 64 -3.22 -22.03 -24.30
N SER A 65 -2.89 -23.31 -24.07
CA SER A 65 -3.59 -24.43 -24.68
C SER A 65 -4.85 -24.84 -23.90
N THR A 66 -4.82 -24.76 -22.56
CA THR A 66 -5.90 -25.27 -21.71
C THR A 66 -6.35 -24.26 -20.64
N PRO A 67 -7.68 -24.12 -20.41
CA PRO A 67 -8.18 -23.33 -19.29
C PRO A 67 -7.86 -24.04 -17.98
N PHE A 68 -7.51 -23.29 -16.94
CA PHE A 68 -7.11 -23.86 -15.65
C PHE A 68 -8.27 -24.58 -14.99
N LYS A 69 -8.06 -25.83 -14.54
CA LYS A 69 -9.11 -26.67 -13.95
C LYS A 69 -9.92 -25.98 -12.85
N TRP A 70 -9.26 -25.17 -12.01
CA TRP A 70 -9.91 -24.44 -10.92
C TRP A 70 -10.75 -23.23 -11.40
N PHE A 71 -10.44 -22.67 -12.58
CA PHE A 71 -11.13 -21.52 -13.15
C PHE A 71 -12.27 -21.94 -14.09
N VAL A 72 -12.25 -23.13 -14.67
CA VAL A 72 -13.25 -23.61 -15.65
C VAL A 72 -14.72 -23.35 -15.21
N PRO A 73 -15.15 -23.67 -13.97
CA PRO A 73 -16.55 -23.44 -13.58
C PRO A 73 -16.91 -21.95 -13.55
N ALA A 74 -15.98 -21.12 -13.06
CA ALA A 74 -16.15 -19.67 -13.03
C ALA A 74 -16.17 -19.08 -14.44
N GLN A 75 -15.27 -19.56 -15.30
CA GLN A 75 -15.22 -19.16 -16.70
C GLN A 75 -16.53 -19.49 -17.41
N ALA A 76 -17.08 -20.69 -17.24
CA ALA A 76 -18.36 -21.07 -17.84
C ALA A 76 -19.51 -20.17 -17.38
N ALA A 77 -19.55 -19.80 -16.10
CA ALA A 77 -20.54 -18.85 -15.58
C ALA A 77 -20.35 -17.43 -16.16
N ILE A 78 -19.11 -16.98 -16.30
CA ILE A 78 -18.74 -15.69 -16.91
C ILE A 78 -19.10 -15.68 -18.41
N ASP A 79 -18.78 -16.74 -19.14
CA ASP A 79 -19.05 -16.90 -20.57
C ASP A 79 -20.56 -16.94 -20.84
N SER A 80 -21.31 -17.67 -20.00
CA SER A 80 -22.78 -17.68 -20.02
C SER A 80 -23.33 -16.28 -19.76
N ALA A 81 -22.79 -15.57 -18.77
CA ALA A 81 -23.16 -14.18 -18.52
C ALA A 81 -22.81 -13.30 -19.72
N PHE A 82 -21.69 -13.50 -20.42
CA PHE A 82 -21.37 -12.73 -21.62
C PHE A 82 -22.36 -12.94 -22.77
N GLY A 83 -23.01 -14.10 -22.90
CA GLY A 83 -24.02 -14.33 -23.94
C GLY A 83 -23.52 -14.01 -25.35
N GLY A 84 -22.28 -14.43 -25.68
CA GLY A 84 -21.65 -14.21 -26.99
C GLY A 84 -20.97 -12.84 -27.18
N GLN A 85 -21.07 -11.92 -26.20
CA GLN A 85 -20.46 -10.58 -26.30
C GLN A 85 -19.01 -10.51 -25.80
N GLY A 86 -18.41 -11.64 -25.46
CA GLY A 86 -17.08 -11.77 -24.87
C GLY A 86 -16.86 -13.20 -24.41
N SER A 87 -15.63 -13.52 -24.04
CA SER A 87 -15.27 -14.85 -23.51
C SER A 87 -14.05 -14.82 -22.60
N GLY A 88 -13.98 -15.81 -21.71
CA GLY A 88 -12.87 -16.07 -20.80
C GLY A 88 -12.43 -14.84 -20.01
N LEU A 89 -11.19 -14.44 -20.22
CA LEU A 89 -10.53 -13.35 -19.51
C LEU A 89 -10.90 -11.95 -20.03
N ASP A 90 -11.88 -11.83 -20.93
CA ASP A 90 -12.50 -10.55 -21.24
C ASP A 90 -13.13 -9.90 -19.99
N PHE A 91 -13.38 -10.68 -18.93
CA PHE A 91 -13.91 -10.15 -17.67
C PHE A 91 -13.02 -9.07 -17.04
N LEU A 92 -11.72 -9.08 -17.35
CA LEU A 92 -10.75 -8.08 -16.89
C LEU A 92 -11.11 -6.65 -17.32
N TYR A 93 -11.95 -6.51 -18.35
CA TYR A 93 -12.40 -5.23 -18.90
C TYR A 93 -13.81 -4.84 -18.44
N ILE A 94 -14.53 -5.74 -17.75
CA ILE A 94 -15.91 -5.49 -17.37
C ILE A 94 -15.97 -4.40 -16.30
N PRO A 95 -16.82 -3.40 -16.48
CA PRO A 95 -17.09 -2.40 -15.46
C PRO A 95 -18.11 -2.88 -14.42
N LEU A 96 -17.77 -3.92 -13.66
CA LEU A 96 -18.70 -4.48 -12.67
C LEU A 96 -18.65 -3.63 -11.40
N SER A 97 -19.42 -2.54 -11.36
CA SER A 97 -19.69 -1.86 -10.09
C SER A 97 -20.48 -2.81 -9.17
N PRO A 98 -20.33 -2.73 -7.82
CA PRO A 98 -21.23 -3.43 -6.88
C PRO A 98 -22.72 -3.17 -7.16
N LEU A 99 -23.05 -2.09 -7.88
CA LEU A 99 -24.39 -1.68 -8.27
C LEU A 99 -24.87 -2.26 -9.61
N ALA A 100 -24.06 -3.02 -10.35
CA ALA A 100 -24.45 -3.63 -11.63
C ALA A 100 -25.29 -4.91 -11.41
N GLN A 101 -26.47 -4.76 -10.79
CA GLN A 101 -27.45 -5.81 -10.50
C GLN A 101 -28.26 -6.23 -11.75
N SER A 102 -27.63 -6.41 -12.90
CA SER A 102 -28.36 -6.97 -14.05
C SER A 102 -28.52 -8.47 -13.85
N SER A 103 -29.72 -9.00 -14.13
CA SER A 103 -30.03 -10.44 -14.03
C SER A 103 -29.06 -11.35 -14.80
N ARG A 104 -28.41 -10.79 -15.82
CA ARG A 104 -27.32 -11.40 -16.62
C ARG A 104 -26.19 -12.00 -15.78
N TRP A 105 -25.87 -11.43 -14.62
CA TRP A 105 -24.73 -11.86 -13.79
C TRP A 105 -25.13 -12.84 -12.67
N HIS A 106 -26.38 -13.30 -12.60
CA HIS A 106 -26.85 -14.17 -11.52
C HIS A 106 -26.12 -15.52 -11.45
N ALA A 107 -25.69 -16.06 -12.59
CA ALA A 107 -24.96 -17.33 -12.64
C ALA A 107 -23.54 -17.23 -12.04
N ILE A 108 -22.99 -16.02 -11.90
CA ILE A 108 -21.69 -15.81 -11.26
C ILE A 108 -21.88 -15.81 -9.75
N THR A 109 -21.01 -16.54 -9.04
CA THR A 109 -21.02 -16.55 -7.57
C THR A 109 -20.65 -15.17 -7.02
N ASP A 110 -21.14 -14.85 -5.82
CA ASP A 110 -20.90 -13.53 -5.22
C ASP A 110 -19.42 -13.26 -4.97
N TYR A 111 -18.63 -14.31 -4.73
CA TYR A 111 -17.18 -14.19 -4.62
C TYR A 111 -16.52 -13.69 -5.90
N TRP A 112 -16.88 -14.25 -7.07
CA TRP A 112 -16.35 -13.80 -8.36
C TRP A 112 -16.88 -12.42 -8.74
N LYS A 113 -18.14 -12.11 -8.44
CA LYS A 113 -18.66 -10.75 -8.62
C LYS A 113 -17.83 -9.73 -7.83
N ALA A 114 -17.54 -10.04 -6.57
CA ALA A 114 -16.71 -9.19 -5.73
C ALA A 114 -15.28 -9.08 -6.27
N ALA A 115 -14.68 -10.17 -6.76
CA ALA A 115 -13.34 -10.13 -7.36
C ALA A 115 -13.27 -9.27 -8.62
N ILE A 116 -14.24 -9.40 -9.54
CA ILE A 116 -14.34 -8.58 -10.75
C ILE A 116 -14.61 -7.12 -10.38
N ALA A 117 -15.42 -6.86 -9.36
CA ALA A 117 -15.69 -5.51 -8.86
C ALA A 117 -14.43 -4.87 -8.27
N THR A 118 -13.72 -5.56 -7.39
CA THR A 118 -12.45 -5.08 -6.81
C THR A 118 -11.41 -4.83 -7.91
N TRP A 119 -11.29 -5.75 -8.87
CA TRP A 119 -10.41 -5.57 -10.02
C TRP A 119 -10.76 -4.31 -10.81
N SER A 120 -12.00 -4.18 -11.26
CA SER A 120 -12.43 -3.09 -12.15
C SER A 120 -12.49 -1.71 -11.49
N THR A 121 -12.71 -1.64 -10.17
CA THR A 121 -12.88 -0.38 -9.45
C THR A 121 -11.62 0.09 -8.71
N LYS A 122 -10.79 -0.82 -8.19
CA LYS A 122 -9.62 -0.47 -7.37
C LYS A 122 -8.28 -0.69 -8.06
N ILE A 123 -8.16 -1.75 -8.86
CA ILE A 123 -6.87 -2.13 -9.47
C ILE A 123 -6.74 -1.55 -10.87
N PHE A 124 -7.66 -1.92 -11.75
CA PHE A 124 -7.59 -1.64 -13.18
C PHE A 124 -7.42 -0.14 -13.52
N PRO A 125 -8.10 0.81 -12.84
CA PRO A 125 -7.91 2.24 -13.11
C PRO A 125 -6.49 2.76 -12.83
N LYS A 126 -5.68 2.02 -12.05
CA LYS A 126 -4.32 2.39 -11.68
C LYS A 126 -3.26 1.74 -12.58
N LEU A 127 -3.67 0.89 -13.51
CA LEU A 127 -2.76 0.19 -14.41
C LEU A 127 -2.49 0.99 -15.69
N GLN A 128 -1.29 0.84 -16.23
CA GLN A 128 -0.89 1.40 -17.51
C GLN A 128 -0.61 0.27 -18.51
N PHE A 129 -1.04 0.42 -19.77
CA PHE A 129 -0.74 -0.56 -20.81
C PHE A 129 0.60 -0.26 -21.48
N THR A 130 1.46 -1.27 -21.60
CA THR A 130 2.78 -1.10 -22.25
C THR A 130 2.69 -1.10 -23.78
N ASN A 131 1.72 -1.80 -24.36
CA ASN A 131 1.43 -1.77 -25.80
C ASN A 131 -0.04 -1.45 -26.04
N PRO A 132 -0.45 -0.17 -26.03
CA PRO A 132 -1.86 0.22 -26.14
C PRO A 132 -2.46 -0.14 -27.50
N VAL A 133 -1.64 -0.30 -28.54
CA VAL A 133 -2.06 -0.57 -29.92
C VAL A 133 -2.59 -1.98 -30.08
N VAL A 134 -1.72 -2.96 -29.83
CA VAL A 134 -2.06 -4.39 -29.91
C VAL A 134 -3.23 -4.65 -28.97
N THR A 135 -3.15 -4.11 -27.75
CA THR A 135 -4.18 -4.22 -26.73
C THR A 135 -5.54 -3.69 -27.20
N LYS A 136 -5.59 -2.58 -27.95
CA LYS A 136 -6.85 -2.01 -28.45
C LYS A 136 -7.50 -2.86 -29.54
N LEU A 137 -6.72 -3.44 -30.46
CA LEU A 137 -7.23 -4.33 -31.52
C LEU A 137 -7.92 -5.58 -30.95
N THR A 138 -7.40 -6.05 -29.82
CA THR A 138 -7.83 -7.27 -29.14
C THR A 138 -8.74 -7.02 -27.93
N TRP A 139 -9.11 -5.77 -27.66
CA TRP A 139 -10.07 -5.45 -26.61
C TRP A 139 -11.45 -6.05 -26.90
N PRO A 140 -12.14 -6.61 -25.89
CA PRO A 140 -13.57 -6.86 -26.03
C PRO A 140 -14.26 -5.53 -26.29
N ILE A 141 -15.18 -5.47 -27.26
CA ILE A 141 -15.83 -4.21 -27.66
C ILE A 141 -17.02 -3.89 -26.75
N TRP A 142 -17.83 -4.90 -26.45
CA TRP A 142 -19.19 -4.67 -25.96
C TRP A 142 -19.28 -4.33 -24.47
N ASN A 143 -18.45 -4.97 -23.65
CA ASN A 143 -18.47 -4.87 -22.19
C ASN A 143 -17.13 -4.37 -21.64
N ASN A 144 -16.64 -3.26 -22.18
CA ASN A 144 -15.30 -2.74 -21.89
C ASN A 144 -15.33 -1.36 -21.21
N PHE A 145 -14.52 -1.22 -20.15
CA PHE A 145 -14.34 0.03 -19.40
C PHE A 145 -13.88 1.21 -20.26
N PHE A 146 -13.00 1.00 -21.24
CA PHE A 146 -12.43 2.08 -22.06
C PHE A 146 -13.36 2.55 -23.17
N ILE A 147 -14.31 1.71 -23.57
CA ILE A 147 -15.23 1.97 -24.68
C ILE A 147 -16.60 2.36 -24.10
N ARG A 148 -16.60 3.40 -23.26
CA ARG A 148 -17.80 3.97 -22.62
C ARG A 148 -18.18 5.32 -23.19
N PHE A 149 -19.45 5.69 -23.02
CA PHE A 149 -19.90 7.07 -23.24
C PHE A 149 -19.61 7.92 -22.00
N MET A 150 -18.96 9.07 -22.23
CA MET A 150 -18.32 9.91 -21.20
C MET A 150 -19.28 10.42 -20.12
N GLU A 151 -20.55 10.67 -20.46
CA GLU A 151 -21.53 11.23 -19.51
C GLU A 151 -22.22 10.13 -18.67
N ASP A 152 -22.57 8.99 -19.28
CA ASP A 152 -23.40 7.96 -18.64
C ASP A 152 -22.63 6.77 -18.05
N LYS A 153 -21.32 6.65 -18.32
CA LYS A 153 -20.47 5.50 -17.92
C LYS A 153 -21.00 4.12 -18.38
N ARG A 154 -21.96 4.08 -19.31
CA ARG A 154 -22.55 2.84 -19.87
C ARG A 154 -21.66 2.25 -20.97
N THR A 155 -21.68 0.92 -21.08
CA THR A 155 -20.97 0.18 -22.14
C THR A 155 -21.74 0.18 -23.46
N LEU A 156 -21.05 -0.18 -24.55
CA LEU A 156 -21.70 -0.33 -25.86
C LEU A 156 -22.82 -1.37 -25.86
N ALA A 157 -22.69 -2.45 -25.07
CA ALA A 157 -23.72 -3.47 -24.94
C ALA A 157 -25.07 -2.91 -24.45
N VAL A 158 -25.03 -1.91 -23.57
CA VAL A 158 -26.23 -1.27 -23.01
C VAL A 158 -26.80 -0.24 -23.98
N LEU A 159 -25.93 0.59 -24.58
CA LEU A 159 -26.36 1.73 -25.38
C LEU A 159 -26.84 1.36 -26.78
N HIS A 160 -26.25 0.33 -27.38
CA HIS A 160 -26.56 -0.09 -28.74
C HIS A 160 -26.95 -1.57 -28.79
N ARG A 161 -27.91 -1.97 -27.95
CA ARG A 161 -28.34 -3.38 -27.79
C ARG A 161 -28.66 -4.09 -29.11
N LYS A 162 -29.32 -3.42 -30.06
CA LYS A 162 -29.64 -4.00 -31.38
C LYS A 162 -28.38 -4.27 -32.23
N ALA A 163 -27.48 -3.30 -32.32
CA ALA A 163 -26.23 -3.44 -33.07
C ALA A 163 -25.30 -4.46 -32.41
N CYS A 164 -25.18 -4.38 -31.09
CA CYS A 164 -24.43 -5.33 -30.27
C CYS A 164 -24.94 -6.75 -30.47
N ASN A 165 -26.25 -6.99 -30.32
CA ASN A 165 -26.83 -8.31 -30.55
C ASN A 165 -26.55 -8.79 -31.97
N PHE A 166 -26.82 -7.97 -32.99
CA PHE A 166 -26.60 -8.37 -34.38
C PHE A 166 -25.14 -8.74 -34.67
N LEU A 167 -24.18 -7.88 -34.32
CA LEU A 167 -22.77 -8.09 -34.60
C LEU A 167 -22.16 -9.21 -33.74
N SER A 168 -22.57 -9.35 -32.47
CA SER A 168 -22.13 -10.49 -31.64
C SER A 168 -22.65 -11.84 -32.15
N HIS A 169 -23.84 -11.90 -32.75
CA HIS A 169 -24.33 -13.12 -33.42
C HIS A 169 -23.49 -13.47 -34.66
N GLN A 170 -22.84 -12.49 -35.29
CA GLN A 170 -21.86 -12.70 -36.37
C GLN A 170 -20.45 -13.03 -35.85
N GLY A 171 -20.28 -13.27 -34.54
CA GLY A 171 -18.98 -13.56 -33.93
C GLY A 171 -18.10 -12.34 -33.67
N VAL A 172 -18.60 -11.12 -33.90
CA VAL A 172 -17.82 -9.90 -33.64
C VAL A 172 -17.83 -9.60 -32.15
N THR A 173 -16.68 -9.82 -31.52
CA THR A 173 -16.42 -9.55 -30.10
C THR A 173 -15.31 -8.52 -29.89
N ARG A 174 -14.44 -8.34 -30.88
CA ARG A 174 -13.22 -7.52 -30.88
C ARG A 174 -13.09 -6.78 -32.21
N ILE A 175 -12.22 -5.78 -32.27
CA ILE A 175 -11.97 -5.06 -33.54
C ILE A 175 -11.35 -6.02 -34.57
N LEU A 176 -10.48 -6.89 -34.09
CA LEU A 176 -9.82 -7.89 -34.93
C LEU A 176 -10.77 -8.97 -35.48
N THR A 177 -11.80 -9.35 -34.72
CA THR A 177 -12.83 -10.27 -35.25
C THR A 177 -13.76 -9.57 -36.23
N PHE A 178 -14.01 -8.26 -36.06
CA PHE A 178 -14.66 -7.46 -37.11
C PHE A 178 -13.88 -7.47 -38.42
N LEU A 179 -12.56 -7.22 -38.35
CA LEU A 179 -11.67 -7.28 -39.52
C LEU A 179 -11.69 -8.66 -40.19
N SER A 180 -11.70 -9.73 -39.39
CA SER A 180 -11.72 -11.10 -39.90
C SER A 180 -13.04 -11.46 -40.60
N VAL A 181 -14.17 -10.91 -40.12
CA VAL A 181 -15.51 -11.20 -40.67
C VAL A 181 -15.82 -10.33 -41.89
N PHE A 182 -15.43 -9.06 -41.87
CA PHE A 182 -15.83 -8.09 -42.90
C PHE A 182 -14.70 -7.65 -43.83
N GLY A 183 -13.45 -8.06 -43.57
CA GLY A 183 -12.28 -7.77 -44.41
C GLY A 183 -11.72 -6.35 -44.27
N SER A 184 -12.30 -5.51 -43.41
CA SER A 184 -11.88 -4.12 -43.20
C SER A 184 -11.97 -3.70 -41.73
N LEU A 185 -11.20 -2.67 -41.34
CA LEU A 185 -11.35 -2.07 -40.02
C LEU A 185 -12.71 -1.36 -39.88
N PRO A 186 -13.27 -1.28 -38.66
CA PRO A 186 -14.57 -0.63 -38.44
C PRO A 186 -14.47 0.89 -38.60
N ASP A 187 -14.92 1.38 -39.74
CA ASP A 187 -15.21 2.79 -40.02
C ASP A 187 -16.73 2.99 -40.26
N GLU A 188 -17.15 4.23 -40.57
CA GLU A 188 -18.57 4.51 -40.79
C GLU A 188 -19.18 3.73 -41.96
N ASP A 189 -18.45 3.56 -43.06
CA ASP A 189 -18.99 2.95 -44.27
C ASP A 189 -19.11 1.44 -44.12
N THR A 190 -18.07 0.81 -43.59
CA THR A 190 -18.02 -0.62 -43.27
C THR A 190 -19.03 -0.98 -42.18
N LEU A 191 -19.23 -0.13 -41.16
CA LEU A 191 -20.28 -0.32 -40.15
C LEU A 191 -21.68 -0.20 -40.74
N ARG A 192 -21.89 0.73 -41.68
CA ARG A 192 -23.17 0.88 -42.38
C ARG A 192 -23.50 -0.35 -43.23
N ILE A 193 -22.50 -0.91 -43.92
CA ILE A 193 -22.64 -2.15 -44.70
C ILE A 193 -22.89 -3.34 -43.77
N SER A 194 -22.07 -3.51 -42.74
CA SER A 194 -22.19 -4.64 -41.80
C SER A 194 -23.52 -4.65 -41.04
N LEU A 195 -24.11 -3.49 -40.74
CA LEU A 195 -25.39 -3.37 -40.04
C LEU A 195 -26.61 -3.32 -40.96
N ALA A 196 -26.44 -3.39 -42.28
CA ALA A 196 -27.54 -3.24 -43.25
C ALA A 196 -28.66 -4.27 -43.03
N SER A 197 -28.32 -5.49 -42.62
CA SER A 197 -29.28 -6.58 -42.34
C SER A 197 -29.79 -6.59 -40.88
N SER A 198 -29.48 -5.58 -40.08
CA SER A 198 -29.92 -5.51 -38.69
C SER A 198 -31.36 -5.00 -38.55
N SER A 199 -31.97 -5.21 -37.38
CA SER A 199 -33.31 -4.70 -37.04
C SER A 199 -33.34 -3.20 -36.66
N ILE A 200 -32.28 -2.47 -37.00
CA ILE A 200 -32.16 -1.02 -36.78
C ILE A 200 -32.88 -0.30 -37.92
N LYS A 201 -33.76 0.65 -37.58
CA LYS A 201 -34.52 1.39 -38.59
C LYS A 201 -33.55 2.13 -39.52
N PRO A 202 -33.72 2.01 -40.86
CA PRO A 202 -32.89 2.73 -41.81
C PRO A 202 -33.06 4.25 -41.66
N GLY A 203 -32.07 5.03 -42.10
CA GLY A 203 -32.04 6.49 -41.99
C GLY A 203 -31.37 7.00 -40.71
N ARG A 204 -31.94 8.05 -40.09
CA ARG A 204 -31.28 8.80 -38.98
C ARG A 204 -30.83 7.93 -37.80
N SER A 205 -31.58 6.87 -37.48
CA SER A 205 -31.21 5.94 -36.40
C SER A 205 -29.96 5.13 -36.71
N MET A 206 -29.85 4.60 -37.94
CA MET A 206 -28.66 3.86 -38.39
C MET A 206 -27.43 4.79 -38.42
N THR A 207 -27.57 5.98 -39.02
CA THR A 207 -26.48 6.96 -39.09
C THR A 207 -25.95 7.32 -37.70
N SER A 208 -26.84 7.58 -36.73
CA SER A 208 -26.43 7.91 -35.37
C SER A 208 -25.69 6.75 -34.67
N VAL A 209 -26.15 5.50 -34.85
CA VAL A 209 -25.49 4.31 -34.29
C VAL A 209 -24.10 4.13 -34.92
N VAL A 210 -24.01 4.23 -36.24
CA VAL A 210 -22.76 4.07 -37.01
C VAL A 210 -21.72 5.11 -36.59
N GLN A 211 -22.07 6.41 -36.56
CA GLN A 211 -21.15 7.48 -36.16
C GLN A 211 -20.63 7.29 -34.74
N LYS A 212 -21.52 6.89 -33.81
CA LYS A 212 -21.16 6.63 -32.42
C LYS A 212 -20.26 5.41 -32.25
N LEU A 213 -20.46 4.35 -33.03
CA LEU A 213 -19.62 3.17 -33.00
C LEU A 213 -18.27 3.44 -33.68
N ALA A 214 -18.27 4.03 -34.87
CA ALA A 214 -17.07 4.33 -35.65
C ALA A 214 -16.08 5.18 -34.84
N SER A 215 -16.54 6.28 -34.25
CA SER A 215 -15.69 7.16 -33.42
C SER A 215 -15.03 6.45 -32.23
N ARG A 216 -15.65 5.40 -31.69
CA ARG A 216 -15.15 4.64 -30.53
C ARG A 216 -14.24 3.47 -30.93
N LEU A 217 -14.51 2.88 -32.08
CA LEU A 217 -13.72 1.80 -32.65
C LEU A 217 -12.57 2.31 -33.53
N ALA A 218 -12.53 3.61 -33.80
CA ALA A 218 -11.50 4.25 -34.61
C ALA A 218 -10.09 3.88 -34.17
N LEU A 219 -9.30 3.45 -35.13
CA LEU A 219 -7.88 3.13 -35.00
C LEU A 219 -7.09 4.17 -35.80
N SER A 220 -5.87 4.48 -35.37
CA SER A 220 -4.97 5.32 -36.19
C SER A 220 -4.63 4.57 -37.49
N ALA A 221 -4.48 5.31 -38.58
CA ALA A 221 -4.18 4.77 -39.90
C ALA A 221 -2.91 3.92 -39.93
N HIS A 222 -1.93 4.21 -39.06
CA HIS A 222 -0.68 3.46 -38.93
C HIS A 222 -0.84 2.02 -38.41
N TYR A 223 -2.05 1.58 -38.06
CA TYR A 223 -2.31 0.23 -37.54
C TYR A 223 -2.84 -0.75 -38.59
N GLN A 224 -3.04 -0.30 -39.83
CA GLN A 224 -3.49 -1.16 -40.93
C GLN A 224 -2.44 -2.22 -41.33
N ASP A 225 -1.15 -1.93 -41.11
CA ASP A 225 -0.04 -2.80 -41.50
C ASP A 225 0.36 -3.84 -40.43
N PHE A 226 -0.35 -3.89 -39.30
CA PHE A 226 0.03 -4.77 -38.19
C PHE A 226 -0.44 -6.21 -38.43
N ALA A 227 0.48 -7.07 -38.90
CA ALA A 227 0.23 -8.50 -38.99
C ALA A 227 0.23 -9.14 -37.58
N MET A 228 -0.94 -9.51 -37.07
CA MET A 228 -1.09 -10.24 -35.79
C MET A 228 -1.63 -11.64 -36.04
N PHE A 229 -0.81 -12.55 -36.56
CA PHE A 229 -1.17 -13.96 -36.66
C PHE A 229 0.02 -14.86 -36.38
N PRO A 230 -0.19 -16.03 -35.74
CA PRO A 230 -1.47 -16.52 -35.19
C PRO A 230 -1.82 -15.87 -33.84
N LEU A 231 -3.11 -15.62 -33.62
CA LEU A 231 -3.61 -15.16 -32.33
C LEU A 231 -3.79 -16.35 -31.37
N PRO A 232 -3.58 -16.13 -30.07
CA PRO A 232 -3.94 -17.11 -29.06
C PRO A 232 -5.46 -17.28 -28.97
N PRO A 233 -5.95 -18.35 -28.32
CA PRO A 233 -7.39 -18.59 -28.18
C PRO A 233 -8.10 -17.36 -27.59
N GLU A 234 -9.21 -16.96 -28.18
CA GLU A 234 -9.94 -15.73 -27.82
C GLU A 234 -10.14 -15.55 -26.32
N ARG A 235 -10.53 -16.63 -25.63
CA ARG A 235 -10.75 -16.68 -24.17
C ARG A 235 -9.54 -16.26 -23.31
N MET A 236 -8.33 -16.22 -23.87
CA MET A 236 -7.10 -15.89 -23.16
C MET A 236 -6.51 -14.53 -23.52
N VAL A 237 -6.97 -13.94 -24.61
CA VAL A 237 -6.38 -12.73 -25.21
C VAL A 237 -6.28 -11.59 -24.19
N GLY A 238 -7.34 -11.37 -23.40
CA GLY A 238 -7.37 -10.32 -22.37
C GLY A 238 -6.26 -10.43 -21.33
N ALA A 239 -5.77 -11.65 -21.02
CA ALA A 239 -4.65 -11.85 -20.09
C ALA A 239 -3.29 -11.47 -20.68
N LEU A 240 -3.14 -11.48 -22.00
CA LEU A 240 -1.86 -11.21 -22.66
C LEU A 240 -1.57 -9.71 -22.75
N HIS A 241 -2.57 -8.89 -22.47
CA HIS A 241 -2.40 -7.46 -22.39
C HIS A 241 -1.51 -7.15 -21.18
N VAL A 242 -0.32 -6.61 -21.45
CA VAL A 242 0.67 -6.29 -20.43
C VAL A 242 0.29 -4.97 -19.78
N CYS A 243 -0.11 -5.07 -18.52
CA CYS A 243 -0.51 -3.94 -17.69
C CYS A 243 0.49 -3.78 -16.55
N THR A 244 1.02 -2.58 -16.34
CA THR A 244 2.02 -2.29 -15.33
C THR A 244 1.51 -1.31 -14.28
N PHE A 245 1.99 -1.44 -13.04
CA PHE A 245 1.87 -0.45 -11.99
C PHE A 245 3.28 -0.11 -11.47
N ASP A 246 3.64 1.17 -11.46
CA ASP A 246 5.00 1.63 -11.15
C ASP A 246 6.08 0.86 -11.93
N GLY A 247 5.82 0.59 -13.22
CA GLY A 247 6.73 -0.17 -14.09
C GLY A 247 6.77 -1.68 -13.87
N VAL A 248 6.03 -2.22 -12.90
CA VAL A 248 5.96 -3.66 -12.61
C VAL A 248 4.70 -4.27 -13.23
N ASP A 249 4.86 -5.32 -14.05
CA ASP A 249 3.76 -6.05 -14.67
C ASP A 249 2.88 -6.71 -13.61
N ILE A 250 1.57 -6.48 -13.68
CA ILE A 250 0.52 -6.96 -12.75
C ILE A 250 0.47 -8.49 -12.60
N ALA A 251 1.02 -9.27 -13.53
CA ALA A 251 1.13 -10.72 -13.40
C ALA A 251 2.22 -11.17 -12.41
N THR A 252 3.21 -10.31 -12.14
CA THR A 252 4.42 -10.61 -11.36
C THR A 252 4.60 -9.87 -10.03
N PRO A 253 3.77 -8.90 -9.60
CA PRO A 253 4.10 -8.08 -8.45
C PRO A 253 4.00 -8.89 -7.17
N SER A 254 4.77 -8.51 -6.15
CA SER A 254 4.63 -9.08 -4.81
C SER A 254 3.27 -8.69 -4.20
N ASN A 255 2.79 -9.47 -3.22
CA ASN A 255 1.57 -9.13 -2.49
C ASN A 255 1.65 -7.75 -1.82
N ARG A 256 2.86 -7.28 -1.50
CA ARG A 256 3.11 -5.95 -0.96
C ARG A 256 2.74 -4.84 -1.95
N ILE A 257 3.13 -4.98 -3.22
CA ILE A 257 2.77 -4.02 -4.28
C ILE A 257 1.25 -4.01 -4.48
N ILE A 258 0.59 -5.17 -4.43
CA ILE A 258 -0.87 -5.24 -4.54
C ILE A 258 -1.56 -4.59 -3.33
N LYS A 259 -1.06 -4.79 -2.12
CA LYS A 259 -1.56 -4.06 -0.94
C LYS A 259 -1.46 -2.55 -1.13
N ARG A 260 -0.33 -2.06 -1.65
CA ARG A 260 -0.16 -0.63 -1.99
C ARG A 260 -1.16 -0.16 -3.04
N LEU A 261 -1.43 -0.98 -4.05
CA LEU A 261 -2.50 -0.70 -5.03
C LEU A 261 -3.89 -0.62 -4.41
N LEU A 262 -4.16 -1.40 -3.36
CA LEU A 262 -5.45 -1.40 -2.68
C LEU A 262 -5.60 -0.27 -1.65
N LEU A 263 -4.48 0.14 -1.05
CA LEU A 263 -4.41 1.13 0.01
C LEU A 263 -3.91 2.47 -0.55
N ASP A 264 -4.83 3.32 -1.03
CA ASP A 264 -4.54 4.74 -1.28
C ASP A 264 -4.53 5.52 0.03
N GLN A 265 -3.62 5.17 0.94
CA GLN A 265 -3.48 5.89 2.21
C GLN A 265 -2.08 6.45 2.33
N GLU A 266 -2.00 7.77 2.34
CA GLU A 266 -0.80 8.45 2.79
C GLU A 266 -0.59 8.16 4.28
N PRO A 267 0.66 8.00 4.72
CA PRO A 267 0.97 7.84 6.14
C PRO A 267 0.39 9.02 6.94
N PRO A 268 -0.31 8.76 8.05
CA PRO A 268 -0.78 9.85 8.90
C PRO A 268 0.41 10.64 9.46
N PRO A 269 0.22 11.91 9.84
CA PRO A 269 1.32 12.71 10.38
C PRO A 269 1.80 12.15 11.73
N LEU A 270 3.11 12.22 11.96
CA LEU A 270 3.67 11.88 13.27
C LEU A 270 3.35 12.96 14.32
N PRO A 271 3.16 12.58 15.59
CA PRO A 271 2.82 13.49 16.69
C PRO A 271 4.05 14.25 17.21
N LEU A 272 4.74 14.96 16.31
CA LEU A 272 6.05 15.57 16.57
C LEU A 272 6.00 16.66 17.66
N LEU A 273 4.88 17.35 17.82
CA LEU A 273 4.68 18.34 18.87
C LEU A 273 4.73 17.68 20.26
N GLN A 274 4.01 16.58 20.45
CA GLN A 274 3.98 15.84 21.72
C GLN A 274 5.33 15.19 22.06
N LEU A 275 6.16 14.95 21.04
CA LEU A 275 7.51 14.43 21.17
C LEU A 275 8.56 15.55 21.34
N SER A 276 8.13 16.82 21.38
CA SER A 276 8.97 18.02 21.50
C SER A 276 10.01 18.16 20.38
N VAL A 277 9.61 17.82 19.15
CA VAL A 277 10.42 17.90 17.93
C VAL A 277 9.61 18.42 16.73
N PRO A 278 8.86 19.54 16.87
CA PRO A 278 7.88 19.97 15.87
C PRO A 278 8.46 20.32 14.50
N GLU A 279 9.75 20.68 14.45
CA GLU A 279 10.46 21.11 13.23
C GLU A 279 11.12 19.95 12.48
N VAL A 280 11.06 18.72 13.00
CA VAL A 280 11.73 17.58 12.39
C VAL A 280 11.00 17.13 11.13
N VAL A 281 11.74 17.04 10.03
CA VAL A 281 11.25 16.47 8.76
C VAL A 281 11.82 15.07 8.59
N ILE A 282 10.95 14.08 8.49
CA ILE A 282 11.33 12.68 8.33
C ILE A 282 11.34 12.33 6.84
N GLY A 283 12.53 12.03 6.32
CA GLY A 283 12.70 11.62 4.93
C GLY A 283 12.16 10.22 4.66
N SER A 284 11.86 9.93 3.39
CA SER A 284 11.32 8.63 2.95
C SER A 284 12.25 7.44 3.25
N SER A 285 13.56 7.68 3.40
CA SER A 285 14.55 6.65 3.74
C SER A 285 14.67 6.37 5.25
N HIS A 286 14.09 7.20 6.11
CA HIS A 286 14.26 7.12 7.56
C HIS A 286 13.85 5.75 8.10
N TRP A 287 12.63 5.30 7.78
CA TRP A 287 12.10 4.02 8.25
C TRP A 287 12.85 2.80 7.70
N ALA A 288 13.48 2.94 6.52
CA ALA A 288 14.35 1.90 5.97
C ALA A 288 15.66 1.81 6.76
N LEU A 289 16.27 2.95 7.09
CA LEU A 289 17.45 3.02 7.96
C LEU A 289 17.12 2.51 9.36
N GLU A 290 16.01 2.94 9.95
CA GLU A 290 15.64 2.51 11.30
C GLU A 290 15.50 0.98 11.38
N ARG A 291 14.81 0.35 10.41
CA ARG A 291 14.72 -1.12 10.38
C ARG A 291 16.05 -1.83 10.15
N LEU A 292 17.00 -1.21 9.47
CA LEU A 292 18.37 -1.74 9.42
C LEU A 292 19.00 -1.74 10.81
N LEU A 293 18.86 -0.62 11.55
CA LEU A 293 19.42 -0.45 12.88
C LEU A 293 18.71 -1.28 13.95
N GLN A 294 17.43 -1.61 13.77
CA GLN A 294 16.67 -2.48 14.66
C GLN A 294 17.22 -3.92 14.71
N ARG A 295 17.95 -4.36 13.68
CA ARG A 295 18.62 -5.69 13.66
C ARG A 295 19.73 -5.82 14.70
N ASP A 296 20.23 -4.71 15.20
CA ASP A 296 21.33 -4.66 16.16
C ASP A 296 20.87 -4.65 17.62
N VAL A 297 19.56 -4.55 17.84
CA VAL A 297 18.97 -4.47 19.17
C VAL A 297 17.99 -5.61 19.40
N LEU A 298 17.80 -5.96 20.67
CA LEU A 298 16.80 -6.96 21.03
C LEU A 298 15.39 -6.47 20.61
N PRO A 299 14.48 -7.36 20.16
CA PRO A 299 13.16 -6.96 19.67
C PRO A 299 12.35 -6.07 20.62
N VAL A 300 12.44 -6.31 21.94
CA VAL A 300 11.75 -5.49 22.95
C VAL A 300 12.25 -4.03 23.01
N TYR A 301 13.46 -3.76 22.51
CA TYR A 301 14.05 -2.43 22.44
C TYR A 301 13.68 -1.72 21.13
N SER A 302 13.66 -2.44 20.00
CA SER A 302 13.14 -1.90 18.73
C SER A 302 11.66 -1.54 18.84
N ASP A 303 10.86 -2.44 19.42
CA ASP A 303 9.43 -2.18 19.64
C ASP A 303 9.26 -0.93 20.51
N PHE A 304 10.00 -0.83 21.62
CA PHE A 304 9.91 0.34 22.49
C PHE A 304 10.12 1.68 21.73
N VAL A 305 11.11 1.76 20.84
CA VAL A 305 11.38 2.98 20.05
C VAL A 305 10.28 3.25 19.05
N PHE A 306 9.84 2.22 18.33
CA PHE A 306 8.75 2.33 17.38
C PHE A 306 7.49 2.91 18.06
N TRP A 307 7.11 2.33 19.21
CA TRP A 307 5.97 2.82 20.00
C TRP A 307 6.21 4.22 20.56
N LEU A 308 7.45 4.57 20.89
CA LEU A 308 7.80 5.89 21.38
C LEU A 308 7.66 6.96 20.28
N GLN A 309 8.19 6.72 19.08
CA GLN A 309 8.14 7.63 17.92
C GLN A 309 6.72 7.88 17.43
N HIS A 310 5.82 6.91 17.61
CA HIS A 310 4.40 7.07 17.27
C HIS A 310 3.57 7.64 18.42
N ASN A 311 4.22 8.11 19.49
CA ASN A 311 3.57 8.53 20.73
C ASN A 311 2.55 7.47 21.23
N GLY A 312 2.86 6.19 21.08
CA GLY A 312 2.01 5.08 21.51
C GLY A 312 2.20 4.72 22.99
N LEU A 313 3.30 5.15 23.61
CA LEU A 313 3.59 4.85 25.01
C LEU A 313 2.77 5.72 25.98
N GLY A 314 2.49 5.18 27.17
CA GLY A 314 1.84 5.91 28.26
C GLY A 314 2.85 6.73 29.06
N PHE A 315 2.78 8.06 28.92
CA PHE A 315 3.48 9.03 29.78
C PHE A 315 2.46 9.82 30.61
N ARG A 316 2.88 10.39 31.74
CA ARG A 316 1.91 10.96 32.68
C ARG A 316 1.15 12.18 32.17
N TYR A 317 1.69 12.94 31.22
CA TYR A 317 0.95 14.03 30.58
C TYR A 317 -0.37 13.56 29.91
N LYS A 318 -0.45 12.29 29.49
CA LYS A 318 -1.67 11.70 28.91
C LYS A 318 -2.77 11.41 29.96
N TYR A 319 -2.42 11.53 31.24
CA TYR A 319 -3.35 11.38 32.37
C TYR A 319 -3.69 12.72 33.01
N HIS A 320 -3.64 13.83 32.26
CA HIS A 320 -3.92 15.17 32.79
C HIS A 320 -5.31 15.35 33.42
N TRP A 321 -6.26 14.45 33.11
CA TRP A 321 -7.57 14.39 33.77
C TRP A 321 -7.47 13.93 35.24
N HIS A 322 -6.36 13.30 35.63
CA HIS A 322 -5.98 12.98 37.00
C HIS A 322 -4.85 13.92 37.44
N THR A 323 -5.20 15.16 37.78
CA THR A 323 -4.25 16.26 38.04
C THR A 323 -3.24 15.98 39.15
N ALA A 324 -3.52 15.04 40.05
CA ALA A 324 -2.63 14.66 41.15
C ALA A 324 -1.30 14.03 40.67
N ASP A 325 -1.24 13.43 39.47
CA ASP A 325 -0.14 12.52 39.09
C ASP A 325 0.47 12.81 37.71
N VAL A 326 0.45 14.06 37.25
CA VAL A 326 1.04 14.44 35.94
C VAL A 326 2.55 14.69 36.00
N HIS A 327 3.09 14.96 37.18
CA HIS A 327 4.49 15.32 37.40
C HIS A 327 5.42 14.13 37.22
N CYS A 328 6.69 14.43 36.92
CA CYS A 328 7.74 13.43 36.78
C CYS A 328 7.86 12.54 38.02
N VAL A 329 8.00 11.23 37.81
CA VAL A 329 8.23 10.23 38.86
C VAL A 329 9.50 10.47 39.68
N HIS A 330 10.43 11.25 39.13
CA HIS A 330 11.68 11.63 39.79
C HIS A 330 11.54 13.01 40.45
N SER A 331 10.37 13.34 41.00
CA SER A 331 10.15 14.56 41.79
C SER A 331 10.48 15.88 41.07
N CYS A 332 10.40 15.92 39.74
CA CYS A 332 10.54 17.18 38.99
C CYS A 332 9.19 17.91 38.94
N ILE A 333 9.22 19.24 38.97
CA ILE A 333 8.03 20.13 38.92
C ILE A 333 7.37 20.13 37.53
N THR A 334 8.07 19.64 36.51
CA THR A 334 7.56 19.57 35.14
C THR A 334 6.68 18.34 34.92
N PRO A 335 5.58 18.46 34.15
CA PRO A 335 4.81 17.31 33.70
C PRO A 335 5.67 16.28 32.98
N GLU A 336 5.40 14.99 33.21
CA GLU A 336 6.13 13.90 32.55
C GLU A 336 5.64 13.74 31.11
N ASN A 337 6.39 14.31 30.17
CA ASN A 337 6.30 14.01 28.75
C ASN A 337 7.53 13.21 28.27
N PRO A 338 7.56 12.69 27.03
CA PRO A 338 8.69 11.92 26.52
C PRO A 338 10.02 12.67 26.62
N HIS A 339 10.05 13.93 26.18
CA HIS A 339 11.24 14.78 26.25
C HIS A 339 11.74 14.94 27.68
N HIS A 340 10.84 15.27 28.61
CA HIS A 340 11.19 15.49 30.00
C HIS A 340 11.74 14.22 30.64
N LEU A 341 11.01 13.11 30.58
CA LEU A 341 11.45 11.88 31.25
C LEU A 341 12.76 11.34 30.67
N LEU A 342 12.92 11.41 29.35
CA LEU A 342 13.96 10.70 28.63
C LEU A 342 15.18 11.56 28.30
N TRP A 343 15.08 12.88 28.38
CA TRP A 343 16.16 13.82 28.04
C TRP A 343 16.44 14.82 29.16
N ASP A 344 15.41 15.56 29.63
CA ASP A 344 15.63 16.73 30.50
C ASP A 344 15.61 16.47 32.01
N CYS A 345 14.96 15.39 32.45
CA CYS A 345 14.88 15.00 33.86
C CYS A 345 16.30 14.88 34.44
N TYR A 346 16.49 15.20 35.72
CA TYR A 346 17.80 15.12 36.36
C TYR A 346 18.46 13.74 36.16
N MET A 347 17.65 12.66 36.21
CA MET A 347 18.11 11.29 36.03
C MET A 347 18.63 11.09 34.60
N ALA A 348 17.86 11.54 33.61
CA ALA A 348 18.20 11.46 32.19
C ALA A 348 19.46 12.29 31.88
N LYS A 349 19.50 13.56 32.28
CA LYS A 349 20.65 14.45 32.08
C LYS A 349 21.95 13.84 32.61
N ARG A 350 21.93 13.29 33.83
CA ARG A 350 23.12 12.63 34.41
C ARG A 350 23.56 11.40 33.62
N LEU A 351 22.65 10.60 33.08
CA LEU A 351 23.02 9.47 32.23
C LEU A 351 23.62 9.97 30.91
N TRP A 352 22.97 10.90 30.22
CA TRP A 352 23.46 11.44 28.95
C TRP A 352 24.83 12.10 29.08
N LEU A 353 25.12 12.79 30.19
CA LEU A 353 26.45 13.32 30.47
C LEU A 353 27.55 12.26 30.51
N LEU A 354 27.23 11.02 30.86
CA LEU A 354 28.19 9.91 30.89
C LEU A 354 28.31 9.20 29.54
N PHE A 355 27.21 9.07 28.80
CA PHE A 355 27.16 8.25 27.57
C PHE A 355 27.33 9.03 26.27
N LEU A 356 27.01 10.32 26.20
CA LEU A 356 27.15 11.13 24.98
C LEU A 356 28.58 11.56 24.61
N PRO A 357 29.49 11.90 25.55
CA PRO A 357 30.78 12.50 25.19
C PRO A 357 31.60 11.74 24.14
N PRO A 358 31.67 10.39 24.14
CA PRO A 358 32.37 9.65 23.08
C PRO A 358 31.77 9.92 21.70
N PHE A 359 30.45 9.98 21.58
CA PHE A 359 29.74 10.18 20.32
C PHE A 359 29.82 11.62 19.84
N SER A 360 29.74 12.60 20.74
CA SER A 360 29.93 14.01 20.38
C SER A 360 31.31 14.25 19.75
N ARG A 361 32.36 13.53 20.19
CA ARG A 361 33.71 13.58 19.58
C ARG A 361 33.80 12.89 18.22
N ILE A 362 32.97 11.88 17.97
CA ILE A 362 32.93 11.17 16.69
C ILE A 362 32.15 11.97 15.66
N PHE A 363 30.96 12.44 16.01
CA PHE A 363 30.09 13.21 15.12
C PHE A 363 30.51 14.67 14.97
N GLN A 364 31.39 15.18 15.85
CA GLN A 364 31.77 16.60 15.91
C GLN A 364 30.56 17.54 15.95
N SER A 365 29.49 17.11 16.63
CA SER A 365 28.23 17.82 16.72
C SER A 365 27.72 17.83 18.16
N THR A 366 26.95 18.86 18.47
CA THR A 366 26.19 18.94 19.73
C THR A 366 24.98 18.02 19.61
N ILE A 367 25.01 16.91 20.35
CA ILE A 367 23.93 15.91 20.33
C ILE A 367 22.75 16.46 21.14
N GLY A 368 21.67 16.78 20.45
CA GLY A 368 20.38 17.15 21.03
C GLY A 368 19.34 16.02 20.99
N TRP A 369 18.15 16.31 21.51
CA TRP A 369 17.03 15.36 21.54
C TRP A 369 16.67 14.73 20.17
N PRO A 370 16.55 15.49 19.05
CA PRO A 370 16.25 14.90 17.74
C PRO A 370 17.28 13.86 17.28
N HIS A 371 18.54 14.05 17.64
CA HIS A 371 19.64 13.14 17.30
C HIS A 371 19.52 11.83 18.07
N VAL A 372 19.08 11.85 19.32
CA VAL A 372 18.88 10.63 20.12
C VAL A 372 17.61 9.89 19.69
N PHE A 373 16.57 10.64 19.31
CA PHE A 373 15.24 10.10 19.08
C PHE A 373 15.01 9.57 17.67
N PHE A 374 15.47 10.30 16.65
CA PHE A 374 15.33 9.93 15.24
C PHE A 374 16.68 9.67 14.55
N LEU A 375 17.81 9.83 15.24
CA LEU A 375 19.16 9.69 14.66
C LEU A 375 19.39 10.61 13.45
N LEU A 376 18.64 11.70 13.37
CA LEU A 376 18.73 12.66 12.27
C LEU A 376 19.93 13.58 12.43
N HIS A 377 20.42 14.08 11.30
CA HIS A 377 21.51 15.07 11.22
C HIS A 377 22.82 14.63 11.90
N LEU A 378 23.04 13.33 12.06
CA LEU A 378 24.33 12.78 12.49
C LEU A 378 25.35 12.89 11.36
N TYR A 379 26.15 13.94 11.40
CA TYR A 379 27.29 14.10 10.50
C TYR A 379 28.50 13.33 11.02
N ILE A 380 29.13 12.54 10.16
CA ILE A 380 30.44 11.93 10.46
C ILE A 380 31.45 12.61 9.53
N PRO A 381 32.44 13.35 10.06
CA PRO A 381 33.47 13.97 9.25
C PRO A 381 34.25 12.93 8.44
N VAL A 382 34.69 13.28 7.22
CA VAL A 382 35.42 12.36 6.31
C VAL A 382 36.57 11.63 7.02
N ARG A 383 37.42 12.35 7.77
CA ARG A 383 38.53 11.76 8.54
C ARG A 383 38.08 10.67 9.53
N ARG A 384 36.86 10.76 10.06
CA ARG A 384 36.27 9.77 10.97
C ARG A 384 35.63 8.62 10.20
N GLN A 385 35.08 8.89 9.02
CA GLN A 385 34.60 7.85 8.11
C GLN A 385 35.74 6.95 7.65
N ASP A 386 36.92 7.51 7.38
CA ASP A 386 38.10 6.71 7.00
C ASP A 386 38.55 5.76 8.12
N LEU A 387 38.37 6.15 9.39
CA LEU A 387 38.77 5.37 10.55
C LEU A 387 37.72 4.34 10.98
N PHE A 388 36.44 4.70 10.94
CA PHE A 388 35.36 3.92 11.57
C PHE A 388 34.28 3.47 10.59
N GLY A 389 34.32 3.94 9.34
CA GLY A 389 33.22 3.84 8.39
C GLY A 389 32.09 4.84 8.69
N SER A 390 31.14 4.93 7.77
CA SER A 390 29.96 5.80 7.87
C SER A 390 28.83 5.21 8.73
N LEU A 391 28.69 3.89 8.77
CA LEU A 391 27.57 3.23 9.43
C LEU A 391 27.85 2.73 10.86
N PRO A 392 29.03 2.15 11.19
CA PRO A 392 29.27 1.60 12.52
C PRO A 392 29.09 2.60 13.67
N PRO A 393 29.56 3.87 13.57
CA PRO A 393 29.30 4.85 14.63
C PRO A 393 27.80 5.10 14.90
N VAL A 394 26.98 5.14 13.85
CA VAL A 394 25.53 5.32 13.96
C VAL A 394 24.87 4.12 14.61
N ARG A 395 25.28 2.89 14.24
CA ARG A 395 24.78 1.64 14.85
C ARG A 395 25.08 1.57 16.35
N LEU A 396 26.33 1.88 16.74
CA LEU A 396 26.75 1.90 18.14
C LEU A 396 26.01 2.98 18.93
N PHE A 397 25.84 4.16 18.34
CA PHE A 397 25.09 5.25 18.95
C PHE A 397 23.62 4.87 19.16
N ASN A 398 22.98 4.26 18.16
CA ASN A 398 21.62 3.76 18.25
C ASN A 398 21.44 2.79 19.43
N MET A 399 22.32 1.80 19.59
CA MET A 399 22.25 0.86 20.73
C MET A 399 22.27 1.58 22.06
N VAL A 400 23.18 2.55 22.22
CA VAL A 400 23.30 3.34 23.46
C VAL A 400 22.03 4.16 23.70
N CYS A 401 21.54 4.85 22.66
CA CYS A 401 20.33 5.64 22.74
C CYS A 401 19.14 4.79 23.21
N ILE A 402 18.86 3.71 22.48
CA ILE A 402 17.70 2.86 22.74
C ILE A 402 17.78 2.22 24.14
N VAL A 403 18.96 1.80 24.59
CA VAL A 403 19.15 1.23 25.93
C VAL A 403 18.84 2.24 27.02
N ILE A 404 19.35 3.47 26.91
CA ILE A 404 19.14 4.52 27.90
C ILE A 404 17.66 4.92 27.95
N LEU A 405 17.05 5.19 26.79
CA LEU A 405 15.63 5.56 26.69
C LEU A 405 14.74 4.50 27.33
N ARG A 406 14.96 3.21 27.00
CA ARG A 406 14.15 2.13 27.57
C ARG A 406 14.38 1.95 29.06
N THR A 407 15.62 2.08 29.53
CA THR A 407 15.94 1.92 30.95
C THR A 407 15.32 3.04 31.79
N LEU A 408 15.36 4.28 31.31
CA LEU A 408 14.66 5.41 31.93
C LEU A 408 13.15 5.16 31.99
N LYS A 409 12.55 4.67 30.89
CA LYS A 409 11.11 4.35 30.89
C LYS A 409 10.76 3.24 31.87
N LEU A 410 11.55 2.17 31.93
CA LEU A 410 11.32 1.09 32.89
C LEU A 410 11.47 1.56 34.34
N ASN A 411 12.44 2.43 34.62
CA ASN A 411 12.59 2.99 35.96
C ASN A 411 11.39 3.87 36.34
N SER A 412 10.85 4.66 35.41
CA SER A 412 9.58 5.39 35.61
C SER A 412 8.42 4.44 35.90
N ASN A 413 8.26 3.38 35.11
CA ASN A 413 7.22 2.38 35.35
C ASN A 413 7.38 1.70 36.73
N LYS A 414 8.62 1.34 37.12
CA LYS A 414 8.89 0.80 38.46
C LYS A 414 8.49 1.80 39.55
N ALA A 415 8.87 3.06 39.42
CA ALA A 415 8.50 4.11 40.36
C ALA A 415 6.98 4.24 40.55
N ILE A 416 6.21 3.98 39.49
CA ILE A 416 4.74 4.07 39.48
C ILE A 416 4.10 2.83 40.12
N PHE A 417 4.56 1.63 39.75
CA PHE A 417 3.87 0.38 40.08
C PHE A 417 4.48 -0.38 41.27
N ASP A 418 5.76 -0.17 41.57
CA ASP A 418 6.51 -0.87 42.62
C ASP A 418 7.60 0.06 43.24
N PRO A 419 7.19 1.09 44.00
CA PRO A 419 8.12 2.03 44.62
C PRO A 419 8.94 1.36 45.74
N PRO A 420 10.20 1.78 45.96
CA PRO A 420 10.86 2.94 45.36
C PRO A 420 11.49 2.66 43.99
N ALA A 421 11.59 3.73 43.19
CA ALA A 421 12.38 3.73 41.96
C ALA A 421 13.85 3.39 42.24
N LEU A 422 14.58 2.90 41.22
CA LEU A 422 16.02 2.75 41.35
C LEU A 422 16.68 4.12 41.47
N GLN A 423 17.61 4.22 42.42
CA GLN A 423 18.54 5.34 42.51
C GLN A 423 19.46 5.39 41.27
N PHE A 424 20.07 6.54 41.03
CA PHE A 424 20.93 6.78 39.86
C PHE A 424 21.95 5.67 39.58
N MET A 425 22.65 5.19 40.61
CA MET A 425 23.66 4.13 40.44
C MET A 425 23.08 2.81 39.95
N GLY A 426 21.85 2.47 40.35
CA GLY A 426 21.14 1.29 39.87
C GLY A 426 20.79 1.42 38.38
N VAL A 427 20.21 2.55 38.00
CA VAL A 427 19.84 2.88 36.61
C VAL A 427 21.10 2.89 35.72
N PHE A 428 22.18 3.52 36.16
CA PHE A 428 23.45 3.58 35.44
C PHE A 428 24.05 2.18 35.21
N ARG A 429 24.08 1.34 36.26
CA ARG A 429 24.58 -0.05 36.13
C ARG A 429 23.73 -0.85 35.16
N GLN A 430 22.40 -0.69 35.19
CA GLN A 430 21.50 -1.34 34.25
C GLN A 430 21.77 -0.91 32.80
N CYS A 431 21.91 0.40 32.55
CA CYS A 431 22.30 0.92 31.23
C CYS A 431 23.63 0.31 30.78
N LEU A 432 24.67 0.34 31.63
CA LEU A 432 26.00 -0.16 31.29
C LEU A 432 25.98 -1.65 30.94
N THR A 433 25.29 -2.47 31.74
CA THR A 433 25.15 -3.91 31.49
C THR A 433 24.43 -4.17 30.17
N MET A 434 23.32 -3.47 29.92
CA MET A 434 22.56 -3.67 28.68
C MET A 434 23.29 -3.16 27.45
N VAL A 435 24.01 -2.04 27.52
CA VAL A 435 24.87 -1.55 26.44
C VAL A 435 25.96 -2.59 26.15
N ARG A 436 26.66 -3.10 27.17
CA ARG A 436 27.70 -4.12 27.01
C ARG A 436 27.16 -5.38 26.32
N LEU A 437 25.97 -5.83 26.70
CA LEU A 437 25.34 -6.99 26.08
C LEU A 437 25.07 -6.76 24.58
N HIS A 438 24.51 -5.60 24.21
CA HIS A 438 24.27 -5.26 22.81
C HIS A 438 25.57 -5.15 22.01
N LEU A 439 26.59 -4.51 22.58
CA LEU A 439 27.91 -4.40 21.95
C LEU A 439 28.57 -5.77 21.76
N GLN A 440 28.52 -6.65 22.76
CA GLN A 440 29.06 -8.00 22.66
C GLN A 440 28.37 -8.79 21.55
N HIS A 441 27.04 -8.76 21.51
CA HIS A 441 26.27 -9.39 20.44
C HIS A 441 26.67 -8.84 19.06
N PHE A 442 26.68 -7.51 18.93
CA PHE A 442 27.06 -6.84 17.69
C PHE A 442 28.45 -7.24 17.16
N PHE A 443 29.46 -7.25 18.04
CA PHE A 443 30.82 -7.62 17.67
C PHE A 443 30.95 -9.11 17.33
N MET A 444 30.16 -9.99 17.95
CA MET A 444 30.10 -11.40 17.55
C MET A 444 29.54 -11.56 16.14
N THR A 445 28.45 -10.86 15.82
CA THR A 445 27.82 -10.91 14.49
C THR A 445 28.74 -10.36 13.39
N MET A 446 29.55 -9.33 13.69
CA MET A 446 30.54 -8.81 12.73
C MET A 446 31.70 -9.78 12.46
N LYS A 447 32.09 -10.60 13.44
CA LYS A 447 33.17 -11.60 13.27
C LYS A 447 32.74 -12.85 12.50
N HIS A 448 31.44 -13.13 12.49
CA HIS A 448 30.84 -14.27 11.79
C HIS A 448 29.69 -13.79 10.91
N PRO A 449 29.97 -13.11 9.78
CA PRO A 449 28.91 -12.72 8.86
C PRO A 449 28.23 -13.99 8.33
N GLN A 450 26.93 -14.13 8.59
CA GLN A 450 26.07 -15.19 8.05
C GLN A 450 25.81 -14.97 6.55
#